data_AF-A0A1V2RAR7-F1
#
_entry.id   AF-A0A1V2RAR7-F1
#
_cell.length_a   1.000
_cell.length_b   1.000
_cell.length_c   1.000
_cell.angle_alpha   90.00
_cell.angle_beta   90.00
_cell.angle_gamma   90.00
#
_symmetry.space_group_name_H-M   'P 1'
#
loop_
_entity.id
_entity.type
_entity.pdbx_description
1 polymer ?
#
loop_
_entity_poly.entity_id
_entity_poly.type
_entity_poly.pdbx_seq_one_letter_code
_entity_poly.pdbx_strand_id
1 'polypeptide(L)'
;MSAPARIQPTRYEVNCLPEDDINGHSFALAVEYRGRDRWAVVRHGQCLGADGTWSYESVPSERTDEWLDHHRFDLGTALRLALAAAPSVTVNGWTVADALAMHAATTDEERDAVWATIRARHRAAHAGGEA
;
A
#
# COMPACT_ATOMS: atom_id res chain seq x y z
N MET A 1 -10.78 -28.52 -31.78
CA MET A 1 -9.72 -27.48 -31.80
C MET A 1 -9.67 -26.88 -30.41
N SER A 2 -8.51 -26.87 -29.75
CA SER A 2 -8.38 -26.24 -28.42
C SER A 2 -8.31 -24.71 -28.60
N ALA A 3 -8.93 -23.97 -27.68
CA ALA A 3 -8.81 -22.51 -27.68
C ALA A 3 -7.37 -22.08 -27.37
N PRO A 4 -6.84 -21.00 -27.98
CA PRO A 4 -5.50 -20.51 -27.68
C PRO A 4 -5.43 -19.95 -26.26
N ALA A 5 -4.29 -20.14 -25.58
CA ALA A 5 -4.04 -19.56 -24.27
C ALA A 5 -3.85 -18.05 -24.35
N ARG A 6 -4.28 -17.32 -23.31
CA ARG A 6 -4.12 -15.86 -23.19
C ARG A 6 -3.14 -15.53 -22.06
N ILE A 7 -2.17 -14.67 -22.35
CA ILE A 7 -1.23 -14.11 -21.38
C ILE A 7 -1.57 -12.64 -21.19
N GLN A 8 -1.56 -12.18 -19.94
CA GLN A 8 -1.70 -10.77 -19.59
C GLN A 8 -1.06 -10.49 -18.23
N PRO A 9 -0.68 -9.24 -17.94
CA PRO A 9 -0.40 -8.81 -16.59
C PRO A 9 -1.64 -8.97 -15.70
N THR A 10 -1.45 -9.47 -14.48
CA THR A 10 -2.53 -9.60 -13.48
C THR A 10 -2.23 -8.82 -12.20
N ARG A 11 -0.98 -8.39 -12.01
CA ARG A 11 -0.53 -7.64 -10.84
C ARG A 11 0.68 -6.78 -11.19
N TYR A 12 0.70 -5.57 -10.64
CA TYR A 12 1.90 -4.74 -10.52
C TYR A 12 2.15 -4.46 -9.04
N GLU A 13 3.42 -4.34 -8.66
CA GLU A 13 3.82 -3.86 -7.34
C GLU A 13 4.23 -2.40 -7.43
N VAL A 14 3.82 -1.60 -6.46
CA VAL A 14 4.26 -0.21 -6.28
C VAL A 14 4.87 -0.10 -4.89
N ASN A 15 6.16 0.21 -4.84
CA ASN A 15 6.94 0.29 -3.63
C ASN A 15 7.89 1.48 -3.68
N CYS A 16 8.08 2.14 -2.54
CA CYS A 16 9.06 3.22 -2.40
C CYS A 16 10.41 2.72 -1.85
N LEU A 17 10.45 1.51 -1.27
CA LEU A 17 11.67 0.93 -0.74
C LEU A 17 12.52 0.28 -1.85
N PRO A 18 13.84 0.21 -1.67
CA PRO A 18 14.73 -0.56 -2.55
C PRO A 18 14.27 -2.02 -2.68
N GLU A 19 14.55 -2.62 -3.85
CA GLU A 19 14.12 -3.99 -4.18
C GLU A 19 14.65 -5.05 -3.20
N ASP A 20 15.82 -4.80 -2.60
CA ASP A 20 16.48 -5.68 -1.64
C ASP A 20 16.15 -5.38 -0.17
N ASP A 21 15.24 -4.42 0.11
CA ASP A 21 14.83 -4.12 1.48
C ASP A 21 13.94 -5.24 2.04
N ILE A 22 14.35 -5.81 3.19
CA ILE A 22 13.62 -6.89 3.87
C ILE A 22 12.18 -6.50 4.24
N ASN A 23 11.91 -5.21 4.46
CA ASN A 23 10.58 -4.69 4.77
C ASN A 23 9.78 -4.29 3.54
N GLY A 24 10.35 -4.39 2.33
CA GLY A 24 9.70 -4.00 1.07
C GLY A 24 8.25 -4.45 0.98
N HIS A 25 8.00 -5.74 1.19
CA HIS A 25 6.66 -6.34 1.16
C HIS A 25 5.63 -5.71 2.12
N SER A 26 6.05 -5.12 3.24
CA SER A 26 5.16 -4.50 4.22
C SER A 26 4.68 -3.10 3.81
N PHE A 27 5.47 -2.42 2.97
CA PHE A 27 5.17 -1.09 2.45
C PHE A 27 4.60 -1.12 1.03
N ALA A 28 4.68 -2.26 0.34
CA ALA A 28 4.20 -2.44 -1.01
C ALA A 28 2.67 -2.28 -1.15
N LEU A 29 2.25 -1.65 -2.24
CA LEU A 29 0.89 -1.66 -2.75
C LEU A 29 0.81 -2.57 -3.98
N ALA A 30 -0.29 -3.31 -4.12
CA ALA A 30 -0.55 -4.11 -5.29
C ALA A 30 -1.58 -3.44 -6.19
N VAL A 31 -1.32 -3.36 -7.50
CA VAL A 31 -2.33 -3.00 -8.50
C VAL A 31 -2.75 -4.28 -9.20
N GLU A 32 -3.92 -4.80 -8.84
CA GLU A 32 -4.39 -6.13 -9.24
C GLU A 32 -5.52 -6.08 -10.26
N TYR A 33 -5.45 -6.93 -11.28
CA TYR A 33 -6.50 -7.09 -12.26
C TYR A 33 -7.71 -7.80 -11.63
N ARG A 34 -8.90 -7.24 -11.86
CA ARG A 34 -10.17 -7.73 -11.32
C ARG A 34 -11.17 -8.16 -12.40
N GLY A 35 -10.72 -8.24 -13.66
CA GLY A 35 -11.56 -8.61 -14.81
C GLY A 35 -12.13 -7.39 -15.53
N ARG A 36 -12.51 -7.59 -16.80
CA ARG A 36 -13.20 -6.59 -17.65
C ARG A 36 -12.44 -5.24 -17.70
N ASP A 37 -11.12 -5.32 -17.89
CA ASP A 37 -10.22 -4.16 -17.92
C ASP A 37 -10.22 -3.29 -16.67
N ARG A 38 -10.73 -3.83 -15.55
CA ARG A 38 -10.75 -3.15 -14.26
C ARG A 38 -9.68 -3.64 -13.32
N TRP A 39 -9.10 -2.70 -12.59
CA TRP A 39 -7.97 -2.85 -11.69
C TRP A 39 -8.30 -2.26 -10.33
N ALA A 40 -7.70 -2.80 -9.28
CA ALA A 40 -7.83 -2.29 -7.92
C ALA A 40 -6.45 -2.04 -7.32
N VAL A 41 -6.31 -0.97 -6.53
CA VAL A 41 -5.14 -0.77 -5.67
C VAL A 41 -5.43 -1.44 -4.33
N VAL A 42 -4.59 -2.38 -3.93
CA VAL A 42 -4.84 -3.32 -2.83
C VAL A 42 -3.68 -3.31 -1.83
N ARG A 43 -4.04 -3.37 -0.55
CA ARG A 43 -3.10 -3.58 0.56
C ARG A 43 -3.76 -4.35 1.69
N HIS A 44 -3.17 -5.48 2.11
CA HIS A 44 -3.68 -6.32 3.22
C HIS A 44 -5.19 -6.60 3.18
N GLY A 45 -5.75 -6.85 1.98
CA GLY A 45 -7.19 -7.12 1.79
C GLY A 45 -8.09 -5.87 1.69
N GLN A 46 -7.51 -4.68 1.81
CA GLN A 46 -8.21 -3.40 1.60
C GLN A 46 -8.00 -2.92 0.16
N CYS A 47 -9.01 -2.25 -0.40
CA CYS A 47 -8.95 -1.53 -1.67
C CYS A 47 -8.90 -0.02 -1.40
N LEU A 48 -8.09 0.70 -2.17
CA LEU A 48 -8.09 2.16 -2.18
C LEU A 48 -9.25 2.67 -3.03
N GLY A 49 -10.04 3.58 -2.46
CA GLY A 49 -11.12 4.30 -3.14
C GLY A 49 -10.61 5.51 -3.92
N ALA A 50 -11.44 6.04 -4.81
CA ALA A 50 -11.13 7.22 -5.62
C ALA A 50 -10.87 8.49 -4.78
N ASP A 51 -11.38 8.52 -3.55
CA ASP A 51 -11.22 9.59 -2.56
C ASP A 51 -9.97 9.43 -1.67
N GLY A 52 -9.20 8.36 -1.87
CA GLY A 52 -8.02 8.04 -1.05
C GLY A 52 -8.33 7.25 0.24
N THR A 53 -9.58 6.86 0.48
CA THR A 53 -9.94 6.04 1.64
C THR A 53 -9.65 4.57 1.40
N TRP A 54 -9.29 3.84 2.46
CA TRP A 54 -9.06 2.39 2.40
C TRP A 54 -10.25 1.64 2.97
N SER A 55 -10.85 0.78 2.17
CA SER A 55 -11.98 -0.06 2.57
C SER A 55 -11.66 -1.53 2.37
N TYR A 56 -12.06 -2.40 3.30
CA TYR A 56 -11.97 -3.85 3.05
C TYR A 56 -12.79 -4.21 1.82
N GLU A 57 -12.28 -5.18 1.04
CA GLU A 57 -13.02 -5.64 -0.13
C GLU A 57 -14.36 -6.24 0.30
N SER A 58 -15.46 -5.62 -0.14
CA SER A 58 -16.82 -6.08 0.16
C SER A 58 -17.04 -7.48 -0.38
N VAL A 59 -17.77 -8.32 0.36
CA VAL A 59 -18.14 -9.67 -0.07
C VAL A 59 -18.97 -9.60 -1.35
N PRO A 60 -18.88 -10.61 -2.25
CA PRO A 60 -19.54 -10.53 -3.55
C PRO A 60 -21.04 -10.22 -3.52
N SER A 61 -21.76 -10.70 -2.50
CA SER A 61 -23.20 -10.47 -2.32
C SER A 61 -23.57 -9.06 -1.86
N GLU A 62 -22.64 -8.31 -1.27
CA GLU A 62 -22.84 -6.94 -0.77
C GLU A 62 -22.16 -5.90 -1.66
N ARG A 63 -21.48 -6.35 -2.72
CA ARG A 63 -20.69 -5.49 -3.59
C ARG A 63 -21.59 -4.77 -4.58
N THR A 64 -21.91 -3.52 -4.27
CA THR A 64 -22.71 -2.65 -5.12
C THR A 64 -21.92 -2.14 -6.32
N ASP A 65 -22.63 -1.69 -7.36
CA ASP A 65 -22.02 -1.02 -8.51
C ASP A 65 -21.31 0.27 -8.09
N GLU A 66 -21.87 1.02 -7.14
CA GLU A 66 -21.22 2.19 -6.54
C GLU A 66 -19.88 1.85 -5.88
N TRP A 67 -19.83 0.76 -5.09
CA TRP A 67 -18.58 0.32 -4.48
C TRP A 67 -17.56 -0.06 -5.55
N LEU A 68 -18.00 -0.74 -6.60
CA LEU A 68 -17.14 -1.11 -7.72
C LEU A 68 -16.60 0.13 -8.41
N ASP A 69 -17.42 1.11 -8.74
CA ASP A 69 -16.97 2.32 -9.44
C ASP A 69 -16.03 3.17 -8.57
N HIS A 70 -16.19 3.13 -7.25
CA HIS A 70 -15.28 3.79 -6.32
C HIS A 70 -13.92 3.09 -6.18
N HIS A 71 -13.82 1.78 -6.42
CA HIS A 71 -12.61 0.98 -6.14
C HIS A 71 -12.07 0.16 -7.34
N ARG A 72 -12.64 0.34 -8.53
CA ARG A 72 -12.28 -0.42 -9.74
C ARG A 72 -12.06 0.54 -10.90
N PHE A 73 -10.80 0.67 -11.30
CA PHE A 73 -10.34 1.68 -12.23
C PHE A 73 -9.79 1.05 -13.51
N ASP A 74 -9.56 1.85 -14.54
CA ASP A 74 -8.60 1.47 -15.58
C ASP A 74 -7.18 1.37 -15.00
N LEU A 75 -6.28 0.68 -15.72
CA LEU A 75 -4.91 0.45 -15.25
C LEU A 75 -4.15 1.76 -14.98
N GLY A 76 -4.29 2.77 -15.83
CA GLY A 76 -3.56 4.03 -15.71
C GLY A 76 -3.98 4.80 -14.46
N THR A 77 -5.29 4.87 -14.22
CA THR A 77 -5.84 5.46 -13.00
C THR A 77 -5.41 4.69 -11.75
N ALA A 78 -5.45 3.35 -11.77
CA ALA A 78 -5.02 2.55 -10.63
C ALA A 78 -3.53 2.76 -10.29
N LEU A 79 -2.65 2.77 -11.30
CA LEU A 79 -1.22 3.04 -11.09
C LEU A 79 -0.98 4.46 -10.55
N ARG A 80 -1.68 5.47 -11.07
CA ARG A 80 -1.57 6.86 -10.57
C ARG A 80 -1.99 6.96 -9.10
N LEU A 81 -3.09 6.33 -8.71
CA LEU A 81 -3.56 6.30 -7.32
C LEU A 81 -2.57 5.56 -6.42
N ALA A 82 -2.05 4.42 -6.86
CA ALA A 82 -1.05 3.67 -6.11
C ALA A 82 0.25 4.47 -5.90
N LEU A 83 0.76 5.14 -6.94
CA LEU A 83 1.93 6.01 -6.86
C LEU A 83 1.73 7.19 -5.90
N ALA A 84 0.53 7.78 -5.90
CA ALA A 84 0.20 8.86 -4.97
C ALA A 84 0.09 8.37 -3.53
N ALA A 85 -0.46 7.16 -3.31
CA ALA A 85 -0.65 6.60 -1.97
C ALA A 85 0.63 5.99 -1.36
N ALA A 86 1.53 5.44 -2.17
CA ALA A 86 2.68 4.67 -1.70
C ALA A 86 3.56 5.42 -0.67
N PRO A 87 3.92 6.70 -0.84
CA PRO A 87 4.73 7.43 0.15
C PRO A 87 4.06 7.61 1.52
N SER A 88 2.73 7.49 1.58
CA SER A 88 1.93 7.68 2.80
C SER A 88 1.68 6.38 3.57
N VAL A 89 2.13 5.23 3.06
CA VAL A 89 1.94 3.94 3.72
C VAL A 89 2.66 3.94 5.07
N THR A 90 1.93 3.46 6.09
CA THR A 90 2.48 3.25 7.42
C THR A 90 2.32 1.80 7.88
N VAL A 91 3.30 1.31 8.64
CA VAL A 91 3.37 -0.05 9.21
C VAL A 91 3.78 0.05 10.66
N ASN A 92 2.91 -0.31 11.62
CA ASN A 92 3.25 -0.26 13.05
C ASN A 92 3.85 1.09 13.51
N GLY A 93 3.34 2.21 12.96
CA GLY A 93 3.81 3.58 13.22
C GLY A 93 5.07 4.01 12.47
N TRP A 94 5.67 3.12 11.67
CA TRP A 94 6.72 3.44 10.71
C TRP A 94 6.13 4.02 9.44
N THR A 95 6.73 5.09 8.94
CA THR A 95 6.48 5.64 7.60
C THR A 95 7.45 5.06 6.59
N VAL A 96 7.17 5.23 5.29
CA VAL A 96 8.13 4.94 4.22
C VAL A 96 9.46 5.69 4.44
N ALA A 97 9.41 6.94 4.89
CA ALA A 97 10.62 7.73 5.14
C ALA A 97 11.47 7.13 6.27
N ASP A 98 10.85 6.62 7.34
CA ASP A 98 11.57 5.96 8.43
C ASP A 98 12.23 4.66 7.94
N ALA A 99 11.54 3.88 7.10
CA ALA A 99 12.08 2.65 6.52
C ALA A 99 13.24 2.94 5.57
N LEU A 100 13.15 3.96 4.72
CA LEU A 100 14.26 4.41 3.87
C LEU A 100 15.46 4.88 4.69
N ALA A 101 15.23 5.60 5.79
CA ALA A 101 16.30 6.02 6.69
C ALA A 101 16.99 4.82 7.34
N MET A 102 16.24 3.79 7.74
CA MET A 102 16.84 2.54 8.25
C MET A 102 17.62 1.78 7.20
N HIS A 103 17.12 1.71 5.98
CA HIS A 103 17.83 1.07 4.86
C HIS A 103 19.17 1.75 4.61
N ALA A 104 19.20 3.08 4.61
CA ALA A 104 20.39 3.87 4.36
C ALA A 104 21.39 3.88 5.54
N ALA A 105 20.94 3.52 6.76
CA ALA A 105 21.77 3.55 7.95
C ALA A 105 22.84 2.44 7.92
N THR A 106 24.10 2.86 7.88
CA THR A 106 25.26 1.96 7.77
C THR A 106 25.89 1.68 9.14
N THR A 107 25.59 2.52 10.13
CA THR A 107 26.11 2.42 11.51
C THR A 107 24.99 2.15 12.51
N ASP A 108 25.35 1.62 13.67
CA ASP A 108 24.39 1.39 14.76
C ASP A 108 23.89 2.70 15.38
N GLU A 109 24.72 3.75 15.40
CA GLU A 109 24.32 5.09 15.87
C GLU A 109 23.22 5.71 14.98
N GLU A 110 23.35 5.60 13.66
CA GLU A 110 22.32 6.05 12.72
C GLU A 110 21.01 5.28 12.91
N ARG A 111 21.09 3.96 13.06
CA ARG A 111 19.91 3.11 13.33
C ARG A 111 19.25 3.47 14.66
N ASP A 112 20.04 3.70 15.70
CA ASP A 112 19.56 4.08 17.02
C ASP A 112 18.84 5.44 16.99
N ALA A 113 19.33 6.39 16.19
CA ALA A 113 18.70 7.70 15.98
C ALA A 113 17.32 7.58 15.31
N VAL A 114 17.20 6.74 14.27
CA VAL A 114 15.92 6.46 13.61
C VAL A 114 14.95 5.79 14.60
N TRP A 115 15.41 4.77 15.33
CA TRP A 115 14.61 4.12 16.37
C TRP A 115 14.16 5.08 17.47
N ALA A 116 15.02 6.01 17.91
CA ALA A 116 14.66 7.02 18.90
C ALA A 116 13.53 7.93 18.42
N THR A 117 13.57 8.35 17.14
CA THR A 117 12.53 9.17 16.50
C THR A 117 11.17 8.46 16.50
N ILE A 118 11.17 7.19 16.11
CA ILE A 118 9.94 6.39 16.01
C ILE A 118 9.35 6.15 17.40
N ARG A 119 10.18 5.78 18.37
CA ARG A 119 9.74 5.63 19.77
C ARG A 119 9.18 6.92 20.34
N ALA A 120 9.76 8.08 20.02
CA ALA A 120 9.23 9.37 20.44
C ALA A 120 7.84 9.63 19.84
N ARG A 121 7.62 9.32 18.56
CA ARG A 121 6.32 9.45 17.89
C ARG A 121 5.26 8.56 18.54
N HIS A 122 5.59 7.29 18.81
CA HIS A 122 4.70 6.36 19.53
C HIS A 122 4.32 6.88 20.92
N ARG A 123 5.29 7.36 21.70
CA ARG A 123 5.01 7.94 23.04
C ARG A 123 4.07 9.15 22.96
N ALA A 124 4.27 10.04 22.00
CA ALA A 124 3.42 11.21 21.82
C ALA A 124 1.97 10.83 21.46
N ALA A 125 1.78 9.82 20.61
CA ALA A 125 0.45 9.34 20.23
C ALA A 125 -0.35 8.75 21.41
N HIS A 126 0.33 8.12 22.38
CA HIS A 126 -0.32 7.57 23.58
C HIS A 126 -0.58 8.61 24.68
N ALA A 127 0.16 9.73 24.69
CA ALA A 127 -0.02 10.78 25.70
C ALA A 127 -1.24 11.69 25.46
N GLY A 128 -1.82 11.68 24.25
CA GLY A 128 -2.97 12.51 23.88
C GLY A 128 -4.36 11.85 24.05
N GLY A 129 -4.43 10.66 24.66
CA GLY A 129 -5.66 9.87 24.80
C GLY A 129 -6.44 10.07 26.11
N GLU A 130 -5.99 10.97 27.00
CA GLU A 130 -6.72 11.36 28.22
C GLU A 130 -7.14 12.83 28.12
N ALA A 131 -8.29 13.08 27.48
CA ALA A 131 -9.03 14.34 27.58
C ALA A 131 -10.53 14.07 27.42
#